data_AF-A0A943NUX6-F1
#
_entry.id   AF-A0A943NUX6-F1
#
_cell.length_a   1.000
_cell.length_b   1.000
_cell.length_c   1.000
_cell.angle_alpha   90.00
_cell.angle_beta   90.00
_cell.angle_gamma   90.00
#
_symmetry.space_group_name_H-M   'P 1'
#
loop_
_entity.id
_entity.type
_entity.pdbx_description
1 polymer ?
#
loop_
_entity_poly.entity_id
_entity_poly.type
_entity_poly.pdbx_seq_one_letter_code
_entity_poly.pdbx_strand_id
1 'polypeptide(L)'
;MELFTPIKRQRFKQMVERVLHVPGNYRGGILEMALVVDCRFSPGELKEALAELVRTLKQQSETFRNVRLNLVLWKPGEKIQSRVVPMSMLAMGDLADEMEGAEGELYADDLLSYLKLFQARAKLILVLSAGKVQVQDEQACRKACKPFLERKMIWLSVEKGNLEENLFNISLL
;
A
#
# COMPACT_ATOMS: atom_id res chain seq x y z
N MET A 1 -12.62 -5.70 13.80
CA MET A 1 -13.38 -4.42 13.55
C MET A 1 -13.50 -4.29 12.04
N GLU A 2 -14.67 -4.00 11.44
CA GLU A 2 -14.80 -4.06 9.96
C GLU A 2 -14.14 -2.85 9.28
N LEU A 3 -12.84 -2.96 9.01
CA LEU A 3 -12.00 -1.94 8.35
C LEU A 3 -12.54 -1.58 6.95
N PHE A 4 -13.07 -2.57 6.21
CA PHE A 4 -13.67 -2.40 4.89
C PHE A 4 -15.19 -2.57 4.94
N THR A 5 -15.91 -1.52 5.30
CA THR A 5 -17.37 -1.52 5.12
C THR A 5 -17.73 -1.71 3.64
N PRO A 6 -18.94 -2.18 3.28
CA PRO A 6 -19.32 -2.41 1.88
C PRO A 6 -19.08 -1.20 0.95
N ILE A 7 -19.33 0.02 1.44
CA ILE A 7 -19.12 1.26 0.68
C ILE A 7 -17.62 1.52 0.46
N LYS A 8 -16.81 1.41 1.51
CA LYS A 8 -15.35 1.55 1.47
C LYS A 8 -14.72 0.54 0.53
N ARG A 9 -15.13 -0.73 0.65
CA ARG A 9 -14.75 -1.81 -0.25
C ARG A 9 -15.04 -1.47 -1.71
N GLN A 10 -16.23 -0.96 -2.02
CA GLN A 10 -16.57 -0.58 -3.40
C GLN A 10 -15.74 0.59 -3.92
N ARG A 11 -15.47 1.61 -3.09
CA ARG A 11 -14.62 2.76 -3.45
C ARG A 11 -13.19 2.32 -3.72
N PHE A 12 -12.63 1.48 -2.84
CA PHE A 12 -11.31 0.89 -3.03
C PHE A 12 -11.22 0.14 -4.36
N LYS A 13 -12.20 -0.72 -4.67
CA LYS A 13 -12.25 -1.44 -5.95
C LYS A 13 -12.22 -0.49 -7.15
N GLN A 14 -13.02 0.59 -7.11
CA GLN A 14 -13.04 1.60 -8.18
C GLN A 14 -11.70 2.33 -8.33
N MET A 15 -11.01 2.64 -7.23
CA MET A 15 -9.68 3.26 -7.28
C MET A 15 -8.64 2.34 -7.90
N VAL A 16 -8.67 1.06 -7.52
CA VAL A 16 -7.79 0.03 -8.11
C VAL A 16 -8.04 -0.07 -9.62
N GLU A 17 -9.30 -0.12 -10.06
CA GLU A 17 -9.63 -0.14 -11.49
C GLU A 17 -9.09 1.10 -12.21
N ARG A 18 -9.31 2.30 -11.65
CA ARG A 18 -8.80 3.55 -12.22
C ARG A 18 -7.29 3.53 -12.38
N VAL A 19 -6.55 3.08 -11.35
CA VAL A 19 -5.09 2.98 -11.39
C VAL A 19 -4.63 2.02 -12.49
N LEU A 20 -5.20 0.82 -12.54
CA LEU A 20 -4.79 -0.19 -13.52
C LEU A 20 -5.06 0.27 -14.97
N HIS A 21 -6.14 1.01 -15.19
CA HIS A 21 -6.57 1.50 -16.51
C HIS A 21 -6.01 2.87 -16.90
N VAL A 22 -5.12 3.48 -16.11
CA VAL A 22 -4.39 4.68 -16.55
C VAL A 22 -3.68 4.37 -17.88
N PRO A 23 -3.80 5.24 -18.91
CA PRO A 23 -3.15 5.01 -20.21
C PRO A 23 -1.67 4.71 -20.07
N GLY A 24 -1.25 3.56 -20.60
CA GLY A 24 0.15 3.11 -20.53
C GLY A 24 0.57 2.38 -19.25
N ASN A 25 -0.35 2.08 -18.31
CA ASN A 25 -0.02 1.40 -17.06
C ASN A 25 -0.02 -0.14 -17.18
N TYR A 26 -1.15 -0.79 -16.90
CA TYR A 26 -1.31 -2.24 -16.99
C TYR A 26 -1.96 -2.61 -18.34
N ARG A 27 -1.36 -3.57 -19.05
CA ARG A 27 -1.80 -4.00 -20.40
C ARG A 27 -2.06 -5.51 -20.50
N GLY A 28 -2.24 -6.17 -19.35
CA GLY A 28 -2.32 -7.63 -19.25
C GLY A 28 -0.99 -8.29 -18.87
N GLY A 29 -1.02 -9.61 -18.68
CA GLY A 29 0.11 -10.41 -18.20
C GLY A 29 0.11 -10.62 -16.68
N ILE A 30 1.27 -10.97 -16.11
CA ILE A 30 1.42 -11.06 -14.65
C ILE A 30 1.44 -9.63 -14.10
N LEU A 31 0.51 -9.34 -13.20
CA LEU A 31 0.47 -8.03 -12.54
C LEU A 31 1.68 -7.91 -11.59
N GLU A 32 2.49 -6.88 -11.76
CA GLU A 32 3.51 -6.47 -10.80
C GLU A 32 2.90 -5.40 -9.88
N MET A 33 2.87 -5.65 -8.57
CA MET A 33 2.34 -4.70 -7.59
C MET A 33 3.26 -4.59 -6.38
N ALA A 34 3.16 -3.47 -5.66
CA ALA A 34 3.80 -3.29 -4.37
C ALA A 34 2.76 -3.08 -3.27
N LEU A 35 3.01 -3.64 -2.09
CA LEU A 35 2.26 -3.36 -0.87
C LEU A 35 3.25 -2.84 0.16
N VAL A 36 3.08 -1.58 0.57
CA VAL A 36 3.81 -0.98 1.68
C VAL A 36 3.02 -1.20 2.95
N VAL A 37 3.70 -1.72 3.97
CA VAL A 37 3.15 -1.92 5.31
C VAL A 37 3.91 -1.03 6.27
N ASP A 38 3.17 -0.13 6.91
CA ASP A 38 3.59 0.60 8.10
C ASP A 38 3.71 -0.35 9.30
N CYS A 39 4.91 -0.54 9.82
CA CYS A 39 5.16 -1.49 10.91
C CYS A 39 4.80 -0.94 12.30
N ARG A 40 4.09 0.18 12.39
CA ARG A 40 3.50 0.70 13.64
C ARG A 40 2.13 0.08 13.95
N PHE A 41 1.55 -0.70 13.03
CA PHE A 41 0.30 -1.42 13.30
C PHE A 41 0.46 -2.44 14.43
N SER A 42 -0.62 -2.65 15.19
CA SER A 42 -0.70 -3.84 16.03
C SER A 42 -0.84 -5.11 15.17
N PRO A 43 -0.29 -6.26 15.59
CA PRO A 43 -0.31 -7.49 14.78
C PRO A 43 -1.73 -7.94 14.40
N GLY A 44 -2.68 -7.81 15.33
CA GLY A 44 -4.08 -8.19 15.13
C GLY A 44 -4.78 -7.34 14.07
N GLU A 45 -4.64 -6.01 14.16
CA GLU A 45 -5.23 -5.09 13.19
C GLU A 45 -4.64 -5.28 11.79
N LEU A 46 -3.32 -5.47 11.73
CA LEU A 46 -2.62 -5.68 10.46
C LEU A 46 -3.05 -6.98 9.79
N LYS A 47 -3.12 -8.08 10.55
CA LYS A 47 -3.57 -9.38 10.03
C LYS A 47 -4.98 -9.31 9.46
N GLU A 48 -5.91 -8.70 10.18
CA GLU A 48 -7.29 -8.48 9.70
C GLU A 48 -7.30 -7.61 8.42
N ALA A 49 -6.56 -6.50 8.42
CA ALA A 49 -6.49 -5.59 7.28
C ALA A 49 -5.93 -6.25 6.02
N LEU A 50 -4.84 -7.01 6.14
CA LEU A 50 -4.18 -7.70 5.04
C LEU A 50 -5.08 -8.80 4.45
N ALA A 51 -5.71 -9.60 5.31
CA ALA A 51 -6.62 -10.65 4.87
C ALA A 51 -7.81 -10.08 4.08
N GLU A 52 -8.42 -9.00 4.58
CA GLU A 52 -9.54 -8.35 3.93
C GLU A 52 -9.15 -7.64 2.63
N LEU A 53 -7.97 -7.01 2.60
CA LEU A 53 -7.41 -6.40 1.39
C LEU A 53 -7.18 -7.45 0.29
N VAL A 54 -6.54 -8.58 0.63
CA VAL A 54 -6.31 -9.68 -0.31
C VAL A 54 -7.63 -10.27 -0.82
N ARG A 55 -8.59 -10.50 0.08
CA ARG A 55 -9.93 -10.99 -0.27
C ARG A 55 -10.63 -10.03 -1.22
N THR A 56 -10.59 -8.74 -0.94
CA THR A 56 -11.25 -7.70 -1.73
C THR A 56 -10.67 -7.64 -3.15
N LEU A 57 -9.34 -7.65 -3.29
CA LEU A 57 -8.66 -7.65 -4.59
C LEU A 57 -9.00 -8.91 -5.40
N LYS A 58 -8.90 -10.10 -4.79
CA LYS A 58 -9.20 -11.37 -5.48
C LYS A 58 -10.66 -11.50 -5.92
N GLN A 59 -11.60 -10.94 -5.15
CA GLN A 59 -13.02 -10.89 -5.53
C GLN A 59 -13.32 -9.91 -6.66
N GLN A 60 -12.44 -8.93 -6.89
CA GLN A 60 -12.66 -7.91 -7.91
C GLN A 60 -12.26 -8.40 -9.31
N SER A 61 -11.12 -9.07 -9.43
CA SER A 61 -10.62 -9.49 -10.74
C SER A 61 -9.70 -10.71 -10.65
N GLU A 62 -9.81 -11.57 -11.66
CA GLU A 62 -8.91 -12.70 -11.90
C GLU A 62 -7.44 -12.29 -12.01
N THR A 63 -7.18 -11.04 -12.39
CA THR A 63 -5.84 -10.43 -12.44
C THR A 63 -5.07 -10.60 -11.12
N PHE A 64 -5.78 -10.60 -9.99
CA PHE A 64 -5.17 -10.72 -8.66
C PHE A 64 -4.91 -12.16 -8.22
N ARG A 65 -5.19 -13.17 -9.07
CA ARG A 65 -4.88 -14.58 -8.76
C ARG A 65 -3.39 -14.90 -8.98
N ASN A 66 -2.73 -14.24 -9.93
CA ASN A 66 -1.33 -14.47 -10.25
C ASN A 66 -0.57 -13.14 -10.33
N VAL A 67 -0.02 -12.73 -9.19
CA VAL A 67 0.58 -11.42 -8.99
C VAL A 67 2.02 -11.58 -8.51
N ARG A 68 2.94 -10.79 -9.08
CA ARG A 68 4.25 -10.56 -8.47
C ARG A 68 4.09 -9.41 -7.47
N LEU A 69 3.83 -9.78 -6.23
CA LEU A 69 3.65 -8.86 -5.12
C LEU A 69 5.01 -8.59 -4.45
N ASN A 70 5.45 -7.33 -4.48
CA ASN A 70 6.57 -6.86 -3.69
C ASN A 70 6.05 -6.28 -2.36
N LEU A 71 6.34 -6.97 -1.27
CA LEU A 71 6.04 -6.48 0.08
C LEU A 71 7.16 -5.55 0.52
N VAL A 72 6.81 -4.32 0.89
CA VAL A 72 7.72 -3.27 1.36
C VAL A 72 7.44 -3.03 2.84
N LEU A 73 8.44 -3.25 3.69
CA LEU A 73 8.35 -3.00 5.13
C LEU A 73 8.84 -1.59 5.43
N TRP A 74 7.98 -0.79 6.05
CA TRP A 74 8.28 0.59 6.41
C TRP A 74 8.30 0.73 7.94
N LYS A 75 9.52 0.72 8.48
CA LYS A 75 9.82 0.69 9.91
C LYS A 75 10.51 2.00 10.34
N PRO A 76 10.05 2.66 11.41
CA PRO A 76 10.76 3.78 12.03
C PRO A 76 12.21 3.44 12.33
N GLY A 77 13.14 4.35 12.00
CA GLY A 77 14.57 4.20 12.31
C GLY A 77 15.33 3.12 11.53
N GLU A 78 14.66 2.37 10.64
CA GLU A 78 15.28 1.31 9.84
C GLU A 78 15.27 1.66 8.35
N LYS A 79 16.19 1.02 7.60
CA LYS A 79 16.17 1.11 6.14
C LYS A 79 14.95 0.36 5.60
N ILE A 80 14.22 0.98 4.68
CA ILE A 80 13.10 0.33 3.98
C ILE A 80 13.61 -0.91 3.22
N GLN A 81 12.96 -2.04 3.45
CA GLN A 81 13.27 -3.32 2.80
C GLN A 81 12.09 -3.79 1.97
N SER A 82 12.36 -4.54 0.90
CA SER A 82 11.30 -5.16 0.12
C SER A 82 11.66 -6.56 -0.36
N ARG A 83 10.65 -7.42 -0.49
CA ARG A 83 10.79 -8.80 -0.98
C ARG A 83 9.53 -9.26 -1.70
N VAL A 84 9.70 -10.15 -2.68
CA VAL A 84 8.57 -10.75 -3.38
C VAL A 84 7.94 -11.84 -2.52
N VAL A 85 6.63 -11.75 -2.29
CA VAL A 85 5.87 -12.74 -1.51
C VAL A 85 4.60 -13.17 -2.24
N PRO A 86 4.12 -14.42 -2.05
CA PRO A 86 2.78 -14.82 -2.49
C PRO A 86 1.70 -14.05 -1.74
N MET A 87 0.64 -13.63 -2.45
CA MET A 87 -0.53 -13.01 -1.80
C MET A 87 -1.22 -13.92 -0.77
N SER A 88 -1.04 -15.24 -0.87
CA SER A 88 -1.58 -16.20 0.11
C SER A 88 -0.94 -16.04 1.50
N MET A 89 0.36 -15.75 1.57
CA MET A 89 1.05 -15.54 2.87
C MET A 89 0.47 -14.33 3.61
N LEU A 90 0.12 -13.26 2.89
CA LEU A 90 -0.58 -12.11 3.48
C LEU A 90 -1.96 -12.48 4.02
N ALA A 91 -2.72 -13.30 3.29
CA ALA A 91 -4.06 -13.71 3.69
C ALA A 91 -4.07 -14.64 4.92
N MET A 92 -3.04 -15.46 5.07
CA MET A 92 -2.87 -16.36 6.22
C MET A 92 -2.32 -15.63 7.46
N GLY A 93 -1.72 -14.46 7.25
CA GLY A 93 -1.08 -13.67 8.29
C GLY A 93 0.28 -14.20 8.71
N ASP A 94 0.93 -15.01 7.85
CA ASP A 94 2.22 -15.66 8.13
C ASP A 94 3.37 -14.66 8.32
N LEU A 95 3.14 -13.40 7.93
CA LEU A 95 4.15 -12.34 7.95
C LEU A 95 3.91 -11.31 9.06
N ALA A 96 2.91 -11.52 9.93
CA ALA A 96 2.54 -10.57 10.97
C ALA A 96 3.72 -10.30 11.93
N ASP A 97 4.44 -11.34 12.34
CA ASP A 97 5.58 -11.28 13.26
C ASP A 97 6.76 -10.44 12.72
N GLU A 98 6.88 -10.31 11.40
CA GLU A 98 7.94 -9.50 10.77
C GLU A 98 7.59 -8.00 10.71
N MET A 99 6.33 -7.65 10.96
CA MET A 99 5.74 -6.34 10.75
C MET A 99 5.45 -5.60 12.07
N GLU A 100 5.95 -6.11 13.20
CA GLU A 100 5.46 -5.72 14.52
C GLU A 100 5.99 -4.39 15.07
N GLY A 101 5.06 -3.64 15.68
CA GLY A 101 5.24 -2.98 16.97
C GLY A 101 6.31 -1.89 17.02
N ALA A 102 6.72 -1.35 15.89
CA ALA A 102 7.74 -0.33 15.87
C ALA A 102 7.18 0.98 16.42
N GLU A 103 7.94 1.62 17.30
CA GLU A 103 7.62 2.95 17.81
C GLU A 103 8.44 4.01 17.07
N GLY A 104 7.86 5.19 16.89
CA GLY A 104 8.53 6.34 16.32
C GLY A 104 7.83 6.92 15.10
N GLU A 105 8.53 7.86 14.47
CA GLU A 105 8.03 8.60 13.32
C GLU A 105 8.39 7.91 12.02
N LEU A 106 7.45 7.95 11.09
CA LEU A 106 7.65 7.57 9.70
C LEU A 106 7.60 8.83 8.83
N TYR A 107 8.50 8.92 7.87
CA TYR A 107 8.61 10.06 6.96
C TYR A 107 8.20 9.68 5.54
N ALA A 108 7.21 10.37 4.99
CA ALA A 108 6.71 10.10 3.65
C ALA A 108 7.81 10.30 2.60
N ASP A 109 8.69 11.27 2.81
CA ASP A 109 9.84 11.60 1.96
C ASP A 109 10.71 10.37 1.67
N ASP A 110 11.03 9.61 2.71
CA ASP A 110 11.86 8.41 2.64
C ASP A 110 11.14 7.31 1.85
N LEU A 111 9.86 7.10 2.15
CA LEU A 111 9.06 6.11 1.45
C LEU A 111 8.93 6.44 -0.04
N LEU A 112 8.56 7.67 -0.38
CA LEU A 112 8.35 8.08 -1.77
C LEU A 112 9.65 8.02 -2.56
N SER A 113 10.78 8.41 -1.96
CA SER A 113 12.11 8.30 -2.57
C SER A 113 12.47 6.84 -2.82
N TYR A 114 12.22 5.95 -1.85
CA TYR A 114 12.42 4.52 -2.00
C TYR A 114 11.54 3.91 -3.11
N LEU A 115 10.23 4.17 -3.09
CA LEU A 115 9.29 3.65 -4.07
C LEU A 115 9.64 4.13 -5.48
N LYS A 116 10.11 5.36 -5.62
CA LYS A 116 10.57 5.90 -6.90
C LYS A 116 11.74 5.08 -7.47
N LEU A 117 12.69 4.70 -6.63
CA LEU A 117 13.88 3.97 -7.05
C LEU A 117 13.62 2.48 -7.28
N PHE A 118 12.84 1.84 -6.40
CA PHE A 118 12.74 0.38 -6.34
C PHE A 118 11.41 -0.20 -6.82
N GLN A 119 10.34 0.61 -6.89
CA GLN A 119 8.99 0.14 -7.26
C GLN A 119 8.43 0.79 -8.53
N ALA A 120 9.27 1.40 -9.37
CA ALA A 120 8.83 2.09 -10.60
C ALA A 120 8.07 1.20 -11.60
N ARG A 121 8.34 -0.13 -11.58
CA ARG A 121 7.67 -1.11 -12.45
C ARG A 121 6.30 -1.54 -11.93
N ALA A 122 6.03 -1.37 -10.63
CA ALA A 122 4.75 -1.69 -10.05
C ALA A 122 3.64 -0.93 -10.81
N LYS A 123 2.59 -1.66 -11.15
CA LYS A 123 1.40 -1.14 -11.83
C LYS A 123 0.35 -0.67 -10.85
N LEU A 124 0.41 -1.21 -9.63
CA LEU A 124 -0.39 -0.81 -8.49
C LEU A 124 0.53 -0.76 -7.27
N ILE A 125 0.51 0.34 -6.54
CA ILE A 125 1.20 0.48 -5.26
C ILE A 125 0.13 0.78 -4.22
N LEU A 126 0.01 -0.09 -3.22
CA LEU A 126 -0.88 0.11 -2.09
C LEU A 126 -0.03 0.49 -0.89
N VAL A 127 -0.35 1.59 -0.22
CA VAL A 127 0.30 1.99 1.03
C VAL A 127 -0.70 1.83 2.16
N LEU A 128 -0.44 0.94 3.09
CA LEU A 128 -1.25 0.77 4.30
C LEU A 128 -0.52 1.48 5.45
N SER A 129 -1.06 2.62 5.90
CA SER A 129 -0.47 3.43 6.97
C SER A 129 -1.28 3.39 8.27
N ALA A 130 -0.57 3.30 9.39
CA ALA A 130 -1.13 3.38 10.73
C ALA A 130 -1.11 4.85 11.18
N GLY A 131 -2.19 5.56 10.91
CA GLY A 131 -2.33 6.98 11.22
C GLY A 131 -1.32 7.90 10.55
N LYS A 132 -1.04 9.02 11.21
CA LYS A 132 -0.27 10.13 10.63
C LYS A 132 1.17 9.78 10.32
N VAL A 133 1.67 10.40 9.27
CA VAL A 133 3.04 10.28 8.75
C VAL A 133 3.61 11.69 8.65
N GLN A 134 4.89 11.83 8.97
CA GLN A 134 5.57 13.12 8.90
C GLN A 134 6.02 13.43 7.47
N VAL A 135 6.04 14.72 7.12
CA VAL A 135 6.59 15.22 5.86
C VAL A 135 7.66 16.25 6.20
N GLN A 136 8.88 16.00 5.76
CA GLN A 136 10.02 16.91 5.99
C GLN A 136 10.17 17.93 4.86
N ASP A 137 10.05 17.47 3.60
CA ASP A 137 10.16 18.29 2.41
C ASP A 137 9.01 17.95 1.44
N GLU A 138 7.95 18.75 1.55
CA GLU A 138 6.78 18.64 0.70
C GLU A 138 7.14 18.74 -0.80
N GLN A 139 8.13 19.55 -1.16
CA GLN A 139 8.54 19.73 -2.55
C GLN A 139 9.30 18.49 -3.06
N ALA A 140 10.16 17.90 -2.24
CA ALA A 140 10.82 16.63 -2.54
C ALA A 140 9.79 15.51 -2.72
N CYS A 141 8.80 15.41 -1.83
CA CYS A 141 7.69 14.46 -1.95
C CYS A 141 6.94 14.65 -3.28
N ARG A 142 6.59 15.89 -3.64
CA ARG A 142 5.90 16.21 -4.92
C ARG A 142 6.74 15.80 -6.13
N LYS A 143 8.06 16.01 -6.09
CA LYS A 143 9.01 15.59 -7.14
C LYS A 143 9.20 14.08 -7.18
N ALA A 144 9.18 13.41 -6.03
CA ALA A 144 9.31 11.97 -5.94
C ALA A 144 8.11 11.26 -6.59
N CYS A 145 6.92 11.85 -6.46
CA CYS A 145 5.70 11.27 -7.00
C CYS A 145 5.60 11.30 -8.52
N LYS A 146 6.35 12.19 -9.17
CA LYS A 146 6.37 12.34 -10.62
C LYS A 146 7.48 11.51 -11.28
N PRO A 147 7.22 10.99 -12.50
CA PRO A 147 5.96 11.07 -13.26
C PRO A 147 4.96 9.92 -12.97
N PHE A 148 5.30 8.96 -12.11
CA PHE A 148 4.59 7.67 -12.06
C PHE A 148 3.87 7.32 -10.76
N LEU A 149 4.42 7.60 -9.58
CA LEU A 149 3.81 7.16 -8.32
C LEU A 149 2.43 7.81 -8.13
N GLU A 150 2.28 9.10 -8.48
CA GLU A 150 1.02 9.85 -8.34
C GLU A 150 -0.17 9.20 -9.07
N ARG A 151 0.09 8.40 -10.12
CA ARG A 151 -0.95 7.75 -10.94
C ARG A 151 -1.19 6.29 -10.58
N LYS A 152 -0.30 5.70 -9.78
CA LYS A 152 -0.26 4.25 -9.53
C LYS A 152 -0.42 3.88 -8.07
N MET A 153 -0.39 4.87 -7.19
CA MET A 153 -0.39 4.68 -5.75
C MET A 153 -1.75 4.99 -5.13
N ILE A 154 -2.21 4.10 -4.28
CA ILE A 154 -3.39 4.27 -3.44
C ILE A 154 -2.91 4.27 -1.99
N TRP A 155 -3.26 5.33 -1.26
CA TRP A 155 -2.94 5.45 0.14
C TRP A 155 -4.17 5.06 0.97
N LEU A 156 -3.98 4.08 1.84
CA LEU A 156 -4.98 3.47 2.71
C LEU A 156 -4.59 3.82 4.14
N SER A 157 -5.12 4.93 4.66
CA SER A 157 -4.86 5.31 6.05
C SER A 157 -5.85 4.59 6.95
N VAL A 158 -5.36 3.91 7.98
CA VAL A 158 -6.19 3.33 9.03
C VAL A 158 -6.00 4.17 10.28
N GLU A 159 -7.03 4.93 10.63
CA GLU A 159 -7.08 5.71 11.86
C GLU A 159 -8.26 5.27 12.72
N LYS A 160 -7.98 4.87 13.97
CA LYS A 160 -9.02 4.46 14.95
C LYS A 160 -10.03 3.46 14.38
N GLY A 161 -9.56 2.52 13.56
CA GLY A 161 -10.41 1.50 12.93
C GLY A 161 -11.17 1.92 11.68
N ASN A 162 -10.99 3.16 11.22
CA ASN A 162 -11.54 3.63 9.97
C ASN A 162 -10.48 3.63 8.89
N LEU A 163 -10.75 2.88 7.82
CA LEU A 163 -10.02 3.02 6.57
C LEU A 163 -10.46 4.30 5.84
N GLU A 164 -9.51 5.14 5.47
CA GLU A 164 -9.68 6.24 4.53
C GLU A 164 -8.88 5.94 3.27
N GLU A 165 -9.59 5.81 2.14
CA GLU A 165 -8.95 5.56 0.84
C GLU A 165 -8.80 6.86 0.07
N ASN A 166 -7.55 7.24 -0.18
CA ASN A 166 -7.24 8.44 -0.94
C ASN A 166 -6.33 8.09 -2.11
N LEU A 167 -6.64 8.63 -3.30
CA LEU A 167 -5.62 8.74 -4.33
C LEU A 167 -4.55 9.67 -3.74
N PHE A 168 -3.29 9.26 -3.86
CA PHE A 168 -2.23 9.98 -3.17
C PHE A 168 -2.25 11.47 -3.51
N ASN A 169 -2.44 12.29 -2.48
CA ASN A 169 -2.29 13.73 -2.52
C ASN A 169 -1.51 14.12 -1.27
N ILE A 170 -0.43 14.87 -1.45
CA ILE A 170 0.44 15.30 -0.35
C ILE A 170 -0.31 16.18 0.66
N SER A 171 -1.39 16.86 0.23
CA SER A 171 -2.30 17.56 1.13
C SER A 171 -3.07 16.66 2.11
N LEU A 172 -2.96 15.33 1.98
CA LEU A 172 -3.67 14.32 2.78
C LEU A 172 -2.74 13.53 3.70
N LEU A 173 -1.44 13.85 3.71
CA LEU A 173 -0.45 13.35 4.68
C LEU A 173 -0.39 14.32 5.86
#